data_AF-A0A9Q0GQZ0-F1
#
_entry.id   AF-A0A9Q0GQZ0-F1
#
_cell.length_a   1.000
_cell.length_b   1.000
_cell.length_c   1.000
_cell.angle_alpha   90.00
_cell.angle_beta   90.00
_cell.angle_gamma   90.00
#
_symmetry.space_group_name_H-M   'P 1'
#
loop_
_entity.id
_entity.type
_entity.pdbx_description
1 polymer ?
#
loop_
_entity_poly.entity_id
_entity_poly.type
_entity_poly.pdbx_seq_one_letter_code
_entity_poly.pdbx_strand_id
1 'polypeptide(L)'
;MHSKKNDREWLSFQDSANIWELEDGYGILSMLKLSYDHLSPSLKQCFAYCSIFPKDYRIKKKSLIQLWMAEGLLQSSGGNMLMEDIGDEYFKYLVWNSFFQDVERDMYGEELACKMHDLVHDRAQSIIGNECMRVDDFDKVEPKIGTHYLSLIGGIKTIPKTFYIMKKIRAHLCLDRFSDFPPYHISNHMFLSLRSLRVLDFVNAGIESLPS
;
A
#
# COMPACT_ATOMS: atom_id res chain seq x y z
N MET A 1 26.75 3.67 12.03
CA MET A 1 27.72 2.55 11.96
C MET A 1 28.07 2.31 10.50
N HIS A 2 29.37 2.17 10.22
CA HIS A 2 29.96 2.19 8.88
C HIS A 2 29.44 1.06 7.97
N SER A 3 28.97 1.41 6.77
CA SER A 3 28.91 0.47 5.65
C SER A 3 29.99 0.86 4.65
N LYS A 4 31.08 0.09 4.61
CA LYS A 4 32.02 0.13 3.47
C LYS A 4 31.28 -0.44 2.25
N LYS A 5 30.53 0.41 1.55
CA LYS A 5 30.03 0.07 0.21
C LYS A 5 31.24 0.07 -0.73
N ASN A 6 31.44 -1.03 -1.44
CA ASN A 6 32.55 -1.25 -2.33
C ASN A 6 32.43 -0.28 -3.52
N ASP A 7 33.47 0.49 -3.84
CA ASP A 7 33.43 1.50 -4.92
C ASP A 7 32.97 0.90 -6.26
N ARG A 8 33.21 -0.41 -6.46
CA ARG A 8 32.74 -1.16 -7.64
C ARG A 8 31.21 -1.33 -7.70
N GLU A 9 30.55 -1.52 -6.57
CA GLU A 9 29.09 -1.57 -6.52
C GLU A 9 28.49 -0.20 -6.84
N TRP A 10 29.09 0.87 -6.31
CA TRP A 10 28.69 2.24 -6.63
C TRP A 10 28.91 2.59 -8.11
N LEU A 11 30.04 2.20 -8.70
CA LEU A 11 30.31 2.40 -10.12
C LEU A 11 29.32 1.60 -10.99
N SER A 12 29.06 0.33 -10.64
CA SER A 12 28.04 -0.46 -11.36
C SER A 12 26.63 0.12 -11.23
N PHE A 13 26.31 0.70 -10.07
CA PHE A 13 25.04 1.40 -9.84
C PHE A 13 24.96 2.66 -10.71
N GLN A 14 26.03 3.45 -10.78
CA GLN A 14 26.10 4.66 -11.60
C GLN A 14 26.00 4.34 -13.10
N ASP A 15 26.72 3.32 -13.57
CA ASP A 15 26.74 2.90 -14.97
C ASP A 15 25.41 2.27 -15.42
N SER A 16 24.73 1.53 -14.53
CA SER A 16 23.41 0.95 -14.82
C SER A 16 22.31 2.00 -15.01
N ALA A 17 22.58 3.23 -14.59
CA ALA A 17 21.55 4.21 -14.32
C ALA A 17 21.46 5.33 -15.35
N ASN A 18 22.57 5.74 -16.00
CA ASN A 18 22.63 6.88 -16.94
C ASN A 18 21.75 8.08 -16.55
N ILE A 19 21.62 8.33 -15.24
CA ILE A 19 20.63 9.25 -14.65
C ILE A 19 20.91 10.70 -15.07
N TRP A 20 22.18 11.02 -15.32
CA TRP A 20 22.67 12.38 -15.52
C TRP A 20 22.37 12.97 -16.91
N GLU A 21 21.90 12.15 -17.87
CA GLU A 21 21.58 12.57 -19.25
C GLU A 21 20.08 12.72 -19.51
N LEU A 22 19.25 12.55 -18.48
CA LEU A 22 17.79 12.50 -18.60
C LEU A 22 17.17 13.81 -18.13
N GLU A 23 16.23 14.36 -18.92
CA GLU A 23 15.40 15.49 -18.51
C GLU A 23 14.77 15.24 -17.13
N ASP A 24 14.66 16.30 -16.31
CA ASP A 24 14.42 16.25 -14.85
C ASP A 24 13.30 15.29 -14.39
N GLY A 25 12.29 15.03 -15.21
CA GLY A 25 11.24 14.04 -14.93
C GLY A 25 11.60 12.57 -15.21
N TYR A 26 12.35 12.31 -16.27
CA TYR A 26 12.77 10.94 -16.66
C TYR A 26 13.92 10.44 -15.77
N GLY A 27 14.77 11.35 -15.29
CA GLY A 27 15.83 11.04 -14.32
C GLY A 27 15.26 10.52 -12.98
N ILE A 28 14.25 11.19 -12.43
CA ILE A 28 13.60 10.78 -11.17
C ILE A 28 12.92 9.42 -11.30
N LEU A 29 12.16 9.20 -12.38
CA LEU A 29 11.51 7.91 -12.62
C LEU A 29 12.51 6.76 -12.77
N SER A 30 13.66 7.04 -13.40
CA SER A 30 14.74 6.05 -13.56
C SER A 30 15.41 5.73 -12.22
N MET A 31 15.68 6.75 -11.39
CA MET A 31 16.17 6.57 -10.01
C MET A 31 15.22 5.75 -9.14
N LEU A 32 13.92 6.03 -9.22
CA LEU A 32 12.88 5.28 -8.49
C LEU A 32 12.81 3.83 -8.97
N LYS A 33 12.90 3.60 -10.28
CA LYS A 33 12.96 2.25 -10.86
C LYS A 33 14.16 1.48 -10.32
N LEU A 34 15.35 2.08 -10.35
CA LEU A 34 16.57 1.43 -9.84
C LEU A 34 16.44 1.12 -8.35
N SER A 35 16.01 2.09 -7.54
CA SER A 35 15.79 1.87 -6.11
C SER A 35 14.81 0.73 -5.86
N TYR A 36 13.74 0.64 -6.65
CA TYR A 36 12.78 -0.44 -6.59
C TYR A 36 13.40 -1.78 -7.03
N ASP A 37 14.19 -1.81 -8.10
CA ASP A 37 14.78 -3.05 -8.64
C ASP A 37 15.73 -3.72 -7.64
N HIS A 38 16.34 -2.95 -6.73
CA HIS A 38 17.19 -3.44 -5.64
C HIS A 38 16.42 -3.98 -4.41
N LEU A 39 15.10 -3.77 -4.33
CA LEU A 39 14.29 -4.33 -3.25
C LEU A 39 14.21 -5.85 -3.32
N SER A 40 14.18 -6.50 -2.15
CA SER A 40 13.86 -7.93 -2.07
C SER A 40 12.45 -8.20 -2.62
N PRO A 41 12.14 -9.41 -3.10
CA PRO A 41 10.83 -9.73 -3.66
C PRO A 41 9.65 -9.38 -2.72
N SER A 42 9.80 -9.63 -1.43
CA SER A 42 8.78 -9.36 -0.42
C SER A 42 8.60 -7.86 -0.16
N LEU A 43 9.70 -7.10 -0.12
CA LEU A 43 9.66 -5.63 -0.02
C LEU A 43 9.02 -5.00 -1.25
N LYS A 44 9.28 -5.54 -2.45
CA LYS A 44 8.63 -5.11 -3.70
C LYS A 44 7.12 -5.26 -3.62
N GLN A 45 6.64 -6.39 -3.09
CA GLN A 45 5.21 -6.64 -2.91
C GLN A 45 4.59 -5.69 -1.87
N CYS A 46 5.24 -5.51 -0.71
CA CYS A 46 4.80 -4.58 0.33
C CYS A 46 4.72 -3.14 -0.20
N PHE A 47 5.73 -2.72 -0.97
CA PHE A 47 5.78 -1.42 -1.63
C PHE A 47 4.63 -1.24 -2.63
N ALA A 48 4.46 -2.18 -3.57
CA ALA A 48 3.40 -2.11 -4.57
C ALA A 48 2.00 -2.09 -3.92
N TYR A 49 1.82 -2.85 -2.85
CA TYR A 49 0.58 -2.88 -2.07
C TYR A 49 0.23 -1.51 -1.48
N CYS A 50 1.19 -0.66 -1.14
CA CYS A 50 0.91 0.68 -0.60
C CYS A 50 0.15 1.59 -1.58
N SER A 51 0.11 1.26 -2.88
CA SER A 51 -0.67 2.02 -3.88
C SER A 51 -2.19 1.98 -3.64
N ILE A 52 -2.69 1.05 -2.82
CA ILE A 52 -4.11 1.02 -2.41
C ILE A 52 -4.53 2.30 -1.69
N PHE A 53 -3.60 2.93 -0.96
CA PHE A 53 -3.85 4.18 -0.27
C PHE A 53 -3.92 5.32 -1.28
N PRO A 54 -4.80 6.31 -1.08
CA PRO A 54 -4.82 7.50 -1.92
C PRO A 54 -3.48 8.23 -1.93
N LYS A 55 -3.27 9.05 -2.96
CA LYS A 55 -2.19 10.04 -2.98
C LYS A 55 -2.29 10.97 -1.78
N ASP A 56 -1.13 11.36 -1.25
CA ASP A 56 -0.97 12.16 -0.02
C ASP A 56 -1.69 11.62 1.22
N TYR A 57 -2.09 10.35 1.22
CA TYR A 57 -2.77 9.75 2.36
C TYR A 57 -1.80 9.51 3.52
N ARG A 58 -2.22 9.87 4.73
CA ARG A 58 -1.48 9.61 5.98
C ARG A 58 -1.65 8.15 6.38
N ILE A 59 -0.65 7.33 6.10
CA ILE A 59 -0.63 5.90 6.39
C ILE A 59 -0.09 5.68 7.80
N LYS A 60 -0.91 5.12 8.70
CA LYS A 60 -0.46 4.70 10.05
C LYS A 60 0.42 3.46 9.91
N LYS A 61 1.62 3.49 10.50
CA LYS A 61 2.59 2.39 10.43
C LYS A 61 2.03 1.07 10.94
N LYS A 62 1.41 1.07 12.14
CA LYS A 62 0.85 -0.14 12.75
C LYS A 62 -0.22 -0.79 11.87
N SER A 63 -1.11 0.02 11.30
CA SER A 63 -2.13 -0.44 10.36
C SER A 63 -1.49 -1.02 9.10
N LEU A 64 -0.51 -0.33 8.51
CA LEU A 64 0.20 -0.83 7.32
C LEU A 64 0.86 -2.19 7.55
N ILE A 65 1.53 -2.38 8.69
CA ILE A 65 2.16 -3.65 9.04
C ILE A 65 1.12 -4.76 9.17
N GLN A 66 0.01 -4.50 9.87
CA GLN A 66 -1.09 -5.47 10.00
C GLN A 66 -1.67 -5.88 8.64
N LEU A 67 -1.71 -4.96 7.67
CA LEU A 67 -2.18 -5.25 6.32
C LEU A 67 -1.21 -6.14 5.54
N TRP A 68 0.09 -5.84 5.63
CA TRP A 68 1.12 -6.70 5.05
C TRP A 68 1.10 -8.11 5.67
N MET A 69 0.83 -8.21 6.97
CA MET A 69 0.63 -9.49 7.65
C MET A 69 -0.59 -10.23 7.14
N ALA A 70 -1.75 -9.57 7.06
CA ALA A 70 -3.01 -10.18 6.64
C ALA A 70 -2.99 -10.66 5.18
N GLU A 71 -2.26 -9.96 4.31
CA GLU A 71 -2.06 -10.39 2.93
C GLU A 71 -0.96 -11.44 2.76
N GLY A 72 -0.17 -11.71 3.81
CA GLY A 72 0.93 -12.67 3.79
C GLY A 72 2.13 -12.19 2.98
N LEU A 73 2.35 -10.87 2.92
CA LEU A 73 3.44 -10.26 2.16
C LEU A 73 4.77 -10.29 2.91
N LEU A 74 4.72 -10.43 4.24
CA LEU A 74 5.91 -10.54 5.09
C LEU A 74 6.45 -11.98 5.05
N GLN A 75 7.75 -12.12 4.81
CA GLN A 75 8.42 -13.42 4.83
C GLN A 75 9.22 -13.58 6.12
N SER A 76 9.00 -14.69 6.81
CA SER A 76 9.82 -15.08 7.96
C SER A 76 11.15 -15.64 7.48
N SER A 77 12.26 -15.18 8.07
CA SER A 77 13.61 -15.65 7.79
C SER A 77 13.98 -16.94 8.56
N GLY A 78 13.00 -17.62 9.18
CA GLY A 78 13.21 -18.89 9.88
C GLY A 78 13.73 -18.75 11.32
N GLY A 79 13.67 -17.55 11.90
CA GLY A 79 13.97 -17.28 13.31
C GLY A 79 12.71 -17.01 14.15
N ASN A 80 12.89 -16.82 15.46
CA ASN A 80 11.82 -16.48 16.43
C ASN A 80 11.35 -15.00 16.36
N MET A 81 11.54 -14.32 15.22
CA MET A 81 11.08 -12.93 15.05
C MET A 81 9.57 -12.89 14.89
N LEU A 82 8.93 -11.91 15.53
CA LEU A 82 7.51 -11.67 15.35
C LEU A 82 7.27 -11.07 13.96
N MET A 83 6.07 -11.31 13.40
CA MET A 83 5.71 -10.76 12.10
C MET A 83 5.64 -9.23 12.12
N GLU A 84 5.29 -8.66 13.27
CA GLU A 84 5.31 -7.23 13.53
C GLU A 84 6.73 -6.65 13.45
N ASP A 85 7.73 -7.38 13.95
CA ASP A 85 9.14 -6.96 13.90
C ASP A 85 9.64 -6.97 12.45
N ILE A 86 9.30 -8.00 11.68
CA ILE A 86 9.63 -8.09 10.25
C ILE A 86 8.96 -6.94 9.48
N GLY A 87 7.69 -6.64 9.80
CA GLY A 87 6.97 -5.52 9.20
C GLY A 87 7.59 -4.17 9.55
N ASP A 88 8.06 -3.99 10.78
CA ASP A 88 8.76 -2.79 11.23
C ASP A 88 10.10 -2.60 10.49
N GLU A 89 10.87 -3.67 10.29
CA GLU A 89 12.10 -3.64 9.48
C GLU A 89 11.81 -3.23 8.03
N TYR A 90 10.76 -3.78 7.42
CA TYR A 90 10.36 -3.43 6.05
C TYR A 90 9.91 -1.97 5.96
N PHE A 91 9.14 -1.50 6.94
CA PHE A 91 8.72 -0.11 7.02
C PHE A 91 9.93 0.83 7.11
N LYS A 92 10.85 0.57 8.04
CA LYS A 92 12.08 1.36 8.22
C LYS A 92 12.94 1.35 6.97
N TYR A 93 13.04 0.21 6.29
CA TYR A 93 13.76 0.11 5.02
C TYR A 93 13.16 1.05 3.95
N LEU A 94 11.84 1.06 3.80
CA LEU A 94 11.14 1.92 2.84
C LEU A 94 11.30 3.41 3.19
N VAL A 95 11.30 3.75 4.48
CA VAL A 95 11.63 5.11 4.96
C VAL A 95 13.07 5.49 4.60
N TRP A 96 14.05 4.64 4.91
CA TRP A 96 15.47 4.93 4.64
C TRP A 96 15.78 5.08 3.16
N ASN A 97 15.04 4.40 2.29
CA ASN A 97 15.18 4.52 0.84
C ASN A 97 14.25 5.59 0.23
N SER A 98 13.67 6.47 1.06
CA SER A 98 12.84 7.60 0.63
C SER A 98 11.60 7.21 -0.19
N PHE A 99 11.12 5.97 -0.08
CA PHE A 99 9.82 5.57 -0.63
C PHE A 99 8.66 6.16 0.17
N PHE A 100 8.92 6.44 1.45
CA PHE A 100 8.00 7.13 2.34
C PHE A 100 8.56 8.50 2.73
N GLN A 101 7.67 9.49 2.80
CA GLN A 101 7.94 10.88 3.21
C GLN A 101 7.04 11.28 4.37
N ASP A 102 7.21 12.51 4.88
CA ASP A 102 6.42 13.07 5.98
C ASP A 102 6.30 12.11 7.18
N VAL A 103 7.43 11.52 7.58
CA VAL A 103 7.43 10.52 8.65
C VAL A 103 7.16 11.20 9.99
N GLU A 104 5.99 10.93 10.54
CA GLU A 104 5.59 11.40 11.86
C GLU A 104 6.25 10.52 12.92
N ARG A 105 6.83 11.14 13.94
CA ARG A 105 7.51 10.45 15.04
C ARG A 105 6.96 10.89 16.38
N ASP A 106 6.95 9.98 17.34
CA ASP A 106 6.64 10.32 18.74
C ASP A 106 7.83 11.00 19.45
N MET A 107 7.65 11.33 20.73
CA MET A 107 8.69 11.93 21.58
C MET A 107 9.93 11.03 21.80
N TYR A 108 9.81 9.74 21.52
CA TYR A 108 10.88 8.75 21.64
C TYR A 108 11.55 8.46 20.27
N GLY A 109 11.07 9.10 19.21
CA GLY A 109 11.58 8.95 17.84
C GLY A 109 11.00 7.77 17.08
N GLU A 110 9.98 7.08 17.62
CA GLU A 110 9.28 5.97 16.95
C GLU A 110 8.47 6.51 15.78
N GLU A 111 8.65 5.94 14.59
CA GLU A 111 7.83 6.30 13.43
C GLU A 111 6.37 5.85 13.65
N LEU A 112 5.42 6.77 13.58
CA LEU A 112 3.99 6.52 13.80
C LEU A 112 3.20 6.42 12.48
N ALA A 113 3.56 7.25 11.51
CA ALA A 113 2.87 7.37 10.24
C ALA A 113 3.80 7.92 9.16
N CYS A 114 3.41 7.75 7.91
CA CYS A 114 4.10 8.32 6.76
C CYS A 114 3.11 8.67 5.64
N LYS A 115 3.62 9.23 4.56
CA LYS A 115 2.93 9.36 3.28
C LYS A 115 3.78 8.78 2.15
N MET A 116 3.14 8.48 1.04
CA MET A 116 3.83 8.15 -0.21
C MET A 116 3.71 9.35 -1.16
N HIS A 117 4.84 9.83 -1.67
CA HIS A 117 4.88 10.89 -2.67
C HIS A 117 4.18 10.46 -3.96
N ASP A 118 3.53 11.38 -4.69
CA ASP A 118 2.74 11.07 -5.89
C ASP A 118 3.49 10.27 -6.95
N LEU A 119 4.75 10.63 -7.25
CA LEU A 119 5.56 9.89 -8.22
C LEU A 119 5.90 8.45 -7.75
N VAL A 120 6.12 8.29 -6.45
CA VAL A 120 6.39 6.97 -5.84
C VAL A 120 5.11 6.14 -5.85
N HIS A 121 3.98 6.79 -5.58
CA HIS A 121 2.64 6.21 -5.64
C HIS A 121 2.32 5.72 -7.06
N ASP A 122 2.52 6.56 -8.08
CA ASP A 122 2.32 6.21 -9.49
C ASP A 122 3.20 5.02 -9.89
N ARG A 123 4.43 4.97 -9.37
CA ARG A 123 5.32 3.83 -9.58
C ARG A 123 4.76 2.55 -8.96
N ALA A 124 4.37 2.58 -7.68
CA ALA A 124 3.74 1.44 -7.01
C ALA A 124 2.48 0.97 -7.75
N GLN A 125 1.67 1.91 -8.26
CA GLN A 125 0.48 1.63 -9.04
C GLN A 125 0.82 0.98 -10.39
N SER A 126 1.89 1.40 -11.07
CA SER A 126 2.36 0.77 -12.31
C SER A 126 2.80 -0.69 -12.12
N ILE A 127 3.28 -1.03 -10.92
CA ILE A 127 3.77 -2.37 -10.58
C ILE A 127 2.60 -3.30 -10.25
N ILE A 128 1.65 -2.86 -9.43
CA ILE A 128 0.47 -3.67 -9.07
C ILE A 128 -0.51 -3.81 -10.26
N GLY A 129 -0.52 -2.83 -11.15
CA GLY A 129 -1.30 -2.82 -12.38
C GLY A 129 -2.80 -3.04 -12.12
N ASN A 130 -3.38 -4.01 -12.83
CA ASN A 130 -4.82 -4.29 -12.79
C ASN A 130 -5.27 -5.06 -11.54
N GLU A 131 -4.33 -5.50 -10.70
CA GLU A 131 -4.66 -6.20 -9.46
C GLU A 131 -5.21 -5.25 -8.40
N CYS A 132 -4.99 -3.94 -8.50
CA CYS A 132 -5.58 -2.95 -7.61
C CYS A 132 -6.61 -2.09 -8.35
N MET A 133 -7.75 -1.87 -7.70
CA MET A 133 -8.75 -0.93 -8.15
C MET A 133 -9.15 -0.02 -6.99
N ARG A 134 -9.13 1.29 -7.26
CA ARG A 134 -9.63 2.31 -6.37
C ARG A 134 -10.96 2.80 -6.88
N VAL A 135 -11.94 2.92 -5.99
CA VAL A 135 -13.28 3.42 -6.33
C VAL A 135 -13.69 4.45 -5.29
N ASP A 136 -13.88 5.68 -5.74
CA ASP A 136 -14.50 6.78 -5.00
C ASP A 136 -15.96 7.02 -5.42
N ASP A 137 -16.28 6.65 -6.66
CA ASP A 137 -17.62 6.71 -7.24
C ASP A 137 -17.84 5.52 -8.19
N PHE A 138 -18.78 4.64 -7.84
CA PHE A 138 -19.09 3.48 -8.65
C PHE A 138 -19.73 3.82 -10.00
N ASP A 139 -20.34 4.99 -10.15
CA ASP A 139 -20.96 5.41 -11.41
C ASP A 139 -19.92 5.87 -12.43
N LYS A 140 -18.68 6.15 -11.99
CA LYS A 140 -17.57 6.61 -12.83
C LYS A 140 -16.58 5.51 -13.22
N VAL A 141 -16.74 4.30 -12.67
CA VAL A 141 -15.73 3.24 -12.80
C VAL A 141 -16.40 1.95 -13.28
N GLU A 142 -15.74 1.26 -14.21
CA GLU A 142 -16.14 -0.08 -14.63
C GLU A 142 -15.37 -1.15 -13.84
N PRO A 143 -16.01 -2.28 -13.51
CA PRO A 143 -15.36 -3.37 -12.79
C PRO A 143 -14.26 -4.02 -13.65
N LYS A 144 -13.09 -4.24 -13.04
CA LYS A 144 -11.93 -4.83 -13.73
C LYS A 144 -11.75 -6.30 -13.36
N ILE A 145 -11.88 -7.18 -14.34
CA ILE A 145 -11.58 -8.61 -14.15
C ILE A 145 -10.09 -8.76 -13.86
N GLY A 146 -9.74 -9.40 -12.74
CA GLY A 146 -8.35 -9.54 -12.27
C GLY A 146 -8.00 -8.67 -11.06
N THR A 147 -8.90 -7.80 -10.62
CA THR A 147 -8.72 -7.06 -9.37
C THR A 147 -8.69 -8.01 -8.17
N HIS A 148 -7.60 -7.95 -7.42
CA HIS A 148 -7.42 -8.60 -6.13
C HIS A 148 -7.68 -7.62 -5.00
N TYR A 149 -7.18 -6.38 -5.08
CA TYR A 149 -7.29 -5.38 -4.04
C TYR A 149 -8.27 -4.29 -4.46
N LEU A 150 -9.35 -4.14 -3.69
CA LEU A 150 -10.35 -3.09 -3.90
C LEU A 150 -10.25 -2.06 -2.77
N SER A 151 -9.85 -0.83 -3.10
CA SER A 151 -9.80 0.32 -2.19
C SER A 151 -11.04 1.19 -2.42
N LEU A 152 -11.95 1.21 -1.45
CA LEU A 152 -13.19 2.01 -1.51
C LEU A 152 -13.01 3.30 -0.74
N ILE A 153 -13.17 4.44 -1.39
CA ILE A 153 -12.99 5.77 -0.82
C ILE A 153 -14.35 6.45 -0.71
N GLY A 154 -14.60 7.15 0.40
CA GLY A 154 -15.70 8.11 0.50
C GLY A 154 -17.09 7.50 0.65
N GLY A 155 -17.51 7.18 1.88
CA GLY A 155 -18.92 7.00 2.24
C GLY A 155 -19.70 5.91 1.51
N ILE A 156 -19.01 5.01 0.79
CA ILE A 156 -19.61 3.99 -0.06
C ILE A 156 -20.39 2.99 0.80
N LYS A 157 -21.72 2.95 0.63
CA LYS A 157 -22.64 2.12 1.41
C LYS A 157 -22.77 0.68 0.88
N THR A 158 -22.71 0.54 -0.45
CA THR A 158 -22.97 -0.73 -1.13
C THR A 158 -22.11 -0.88 -2.38
N ILE A 159 -21.65 -2.10 -2.66
CA ILE A 159 -21.01 -2.45 -3.92
C ILE A 159 -22.13 -2.82 -4.92
N PRO A 160 -22.22 -2.16 -6.10
CA PRO A 160 -23.20 -2.51 -7.11
C PRO A 160 -23.01 -3.96 -7.60
N LYS A 161 -24.11 -4.60 -8.00
CA LYS A 161 -24.08 -5.99 -8.50
C LYS A 161 -23.17 -6.18 -9.71
N THR A 162 -22.93 -5.14 -10.51
CA THR A 162 -22.00 -5.15 -11.63
C THR A 162 -20.57 -5.50 -11.20
N PHE A 163 -20.18 -5.17 -9.96
CA PHE A 163 -18.85 -5.46 -9.40
C PHE A 163 -18.73 -6.88 -8.83
N TYR A 164 -19.83 -7.64 -8.71
CA TYR A 164 -19.81 -9.02 -8.20
C TYR A 164 -19.15 -10.02 -9.17
N ILE A 165 -18.87 -9.60 -10.40
CA ILE A 165 -18.09 -10.38 -11.36
C ILE A 165 -16.65 -10.63 -10.86
N MET A 166 -16.15 -9.77 -9.97
CA MET A 166 -14.80 -9.83 -9.41
C MET A 166 -14.72 -10.81 -8.24
N LYS A 167 -14.80 -12.11 -8.54
CA LYS A 167 -14.90 -13.19 -7.54
C LYS A 167 -13.65 -13.42 -6.69
N LYS A 168 -12.51 -12.80 -7.03
CA LYS A 168 -11.20 -13.01 -6.38
C LYS A 168 -10.76 -11.84 -5.50
N ILE A 169 -11.66 -10.90 -5.21
CA ILE A 169 -11.32 -9.73 -4.40
C ILE A 169 -10.93 -10.17 -2.98
N ARG A 170 -9.68 -9.88 -2.64
CA ARG A 170 -9.16 -9.70 -1.28
C ARG A 170 -9.27 -8.22 -0.98
N ALA A 171 -10.47 -7.76 -0.62
CA ALA A 171 -10.66 -6.32 -0.47
C ALA A 171 -9.79 -5.84 0.69
N HIS A 172 -9.14 -4.69 0.49
CA HIS A 172 -8.75 -3.85 1.61
C HIS A 172 -9.73 -2.69 1.57
N LEU A 173 -10.75 -2.75 2.42
CA LEU A 173 -11.75 -1.71 2.49
C LEU A 173 -11.19 -0.49 3.23
N CYS A 174 -10.49 0.42 2.56
CA CYS A 174 -9.95 1.63 3.19
C CYS A 174 -11.05 2.69 3.40
N LEU A 175 -11.89 2.47 4.41
CA LEU A 175 -12.99 3.37 4.80
C LEU A 175 -12.48 4.60 5.56
N ASP A 176 -11.47 5.30 5.05
CA ASP A 176 -11.02 6.51 5.72
C ASP A 176 -10.90 7.64 4.70
N ARG A 177 -11.86 8.58 4.77
CA ARG A 177 -11.45 9.96 5.05
C ARG A 177 -12.58 10.91 5.44
N PHE A 178 -12.14 11.82 6.30
CA PHE A 178 -12.75 13.02 6.86
C PHE A 178 -13.77 12.74 7.97
N SER A 179 -13.39 13.14 9.19
CA SER A 179 -14.21 13.33 10.39
C SER A 179 -15.51 14.12 10.17
N ASP A 180 -15.72 14.63 8.96
CA ASP A 180 -16.80 15.54 8.60
C ASP A 180 -18.00 14.80 7.99
N PHE A 181 -17.88 13.50 7.70
CA PHE A 181 -19.00 12.68 7.22
C PHE A 181 -19.60 11.82 8.32
N PRO A 182 -20.93 11.75 8.43
CA PRO A 182 -21.59 10.88 9.40
C PRO A 182 -21.25 9.41 9.11
N PRO A 183 -21.23 8.56 10.15
CA PRO A 183 -21.07 7.12 9.98
C PRO A 183 -22.09 6.58 8.97
N TYR A 184 -21.65 5.71 8.06
CA TYR A 184 -22.48 5.18 7.00
C TYR A 184 -22.65 3.67 7.13
N HIS A 185 -23.90 3.21 7.12
CA HIS A 185 -24.19 1.78 7.21
C HIS A 185 -23.75 1.03 5.95
N ILE A 186 -22.88 0.05 6.15
CA ILE A 186 -22.50 -0.93 5.13
C ILE A 186 -23.53 -2.04 5.11
N SER A 187 -24.05 -2.36 3.91
CA SER A 187 -25.01 -3.46 3.77
C SER A 187 -24.36 -4.83 4.04
N ASN A 188 -25.02 -5.67 4.84
CA ASN A 188 -24.57 -7.05 5.09
C ASN A 188 -24.41 -7.88 3.81
N HIS A 189 -25.19 -7.57 2.76
CA HIS A 189 -25.09 -8.25 1.47
C HIS A 189 -23.72 -8.03 0.79
N MET A 190 -22.99 -6.97 1.16
CA MET A 190 -21.63 -6.74 0.68
C MET A 190 -20.70 -7.89 1.08
N PHE A 191 -20.75 -8.35 2.33
CA PHE A 191 -19.87 -9.40 2.84
C PHE A 191 -20.17 -10.77 2.22
N LEU A 192 -21.44 -11.06 1.93
CA LEU A 192 -21.84 -12.31 1.26
C LEU A 192 -21.28 -12.44 -0.16
N SER A 193 -21.00 -11.30 -0.81
CA SER A 193 -20.43 -11.26 -2.16
C SER A 193 -18.89 -11.38 -2.18
N LEU A 194 -18.21 -11.01 -1.09
CA LEU A 194 -16.75 -10.94 -0.99
C LEU A 194 -16.17 -12.19 -0.32
N ARG A 195 -16.26 -13.34 -0.99
CA ARG A 195 -15.86 -14.64 -0.41
C ARG A 195 -14.34 -14.84 -0.22
N SER A 196 -13.53 -13.96 -0.78
CA SER A 196 -12.06 -13.99 -0.65
C SER A 196 -11.52 -12.82 0.18
N LEU A 197 -12.39 -12.14 0.93
CA LEU A 197 -12.02 -11.05 1.82
C LEU A 197 -11.03 -11.50 2.89
N ARG A 198 -9.92 -10.77 3.02
CA ARG A 198 -8.88 -11.02 4.03
C ARG A 198 -8.74 -9.88 5.02
N VAL A 199 -8.93 -8.66 4.54
CA VAL A 199 -8.81 -7.45 5.34
C VAL A 199 -10.14 -6.72 5.33
N LEU A 200 -10.58 -6.29 6.50
CA LEU A 200 -11.76 -5.46 6.62
C LEU A 200 -11.46 -4.38 7.65
N ASP A 201 -11.35 -3.15 7.16
CA ASP A 201 -11.17 -1.98 8.00
C ASP A 201 -12.53 -1.28 8.14
N PHE A 202 -12.99 -1.16 9.38
CA PHE A 202 -14.28 -0.57 9.76
C PHE A 202 -14.13 0.78 10.45
N VAL A 203 -12.96 1.41 10.37
CA VAL A 203 -12.79 2.78 10.88
C VAL A 203 -13.93 3.65 10.33
N ASN A 204 -14.71 4.25 11.24
CA ASN A 204 -15.88 5.08 10.96
C ASN A 204 -17.06 4.43 10.19
N ALA A 205 -17.13 3.10 10.09
CA ALA A 205 -18.19 2.40 9.35
C ALA A 205 -19.57 2.36 10.05
N GLY A 206 -19.68 2.88 11.28
CA GLY A 206 -20.95 2.85 12.03
C GLY A 206 -21.52 1.45 12.27
N ILE A 207 -20.66 0.42 12.24
CA ILE A 207 -21.08 -0.98 12.43
C ILE A 207 -21.01 -1.30 13.91
N GLU A 208 -22.18 -1.53 14.51
CA GLU A 208 -22.32 -1.89 15.93
C GLU A 208 -22.15 -3.41 16.14
N SER A 209 -22.34 -4.22 15.10
CA SER A 209 -22.21 -5.68 15.16
C SER A 209 -21.79 -6.26 13.81
N LEU A 210 -20.90 -7.25 13.82
CA LEU A 210 -20.53 -7.98 12.61
C LEU A 210 -21.73 -8.77 12.07
N PRO A 211 -21.91 -8.85 10.74
CA PRO A 211 -22.91 -9.72 10.14
C PRO A 211 -22.65 -11.18 10.52
N SER A 212 -23.68 -11.84 11.04
CA SER A 212 -23.72 -13.28 11.35
C SER A 212 -23.84 -14.15 10.11
#